data_AF-A0A2V8M5L8-F1
#
_entry.id   AF-A0A2V8M5L8-F1
#
_cell.length_a   1.000
_cell.length_b   1.000
_cell.length_c   1.000
_cell.angle_alpha   90.00
_cell.angle_beta   90.00
_cell.angle_gamma   90.00
#
_symmetry.space_group_name_H-M   'P 1'
#
loop_
_entity.id
_entity.type
_entity.pdbx_description
1 polymer ?
#
loop_
_entity_poly.entity_id
_entity_poly.type
_entity_poly.pdbx_seq_one_letter_code
_entity_poly.pdbx_strand_id
1 'polypeptide(L)'
;MAGTGAVKTGVSPRPLMQWNTGKLSKEEEKTLAMATEELKDMLQYGHLELADKTMDPGYIQHNPNVPQGREGFKQFMSRVPGRTPREIKTEWVNAPVLTLINGPYSFMMWERTAKDPDDPNREYKWNHFDVVRIENNLIKEHWDEARINPAAPAAGR
;
A
#
# COMPACT_ATOMS: atom_id res chain seq x y z
N MET A 1 16.55 7.68 -20.93
CA MET A 1 16.94 6.49 -21.73
C MET A 1 15.74 5.57 -21.76
N ALA A 2 15.33 5.07 -22.93
CA ALA A 2 14.31 4.03 -23.01
C ALA A 2 14.81 2.81 -22.23
N GLY A 3 13.97 2.25 -21.37
CA GLY A 3 14.35 1.16 -20.48
C GLY A 3 14.24 -0.14 -21.24
N THR A 4 15.39 -0.71 -21.63
CA THR A 4 15.56 -1.80 -22.61
C THR A 4 14.70 -3.06 -22.45
N GLY A 5 13.92 -3.20 -21.38
CA GLY A 5 13.12 -4.38 -21.01
C GLY A 5 13.92 -5.67 -20.79
N ALA A 6 15.21 -5.65 -21.11
CA ALA A 6 16.13 -6.79 -21.09
C ALA A 6 16.96 -6.88 -19.80
N VAL A 7 16.67 -6.03 -18.81
CA VAL A 7 17.38 -6.06 -17.53
C VAL A 7 16.96 -7.30 -16.76
N LYS A 8 17.89 -8.25 -16.58
CA LYS A 8 17.67 -9.40 -15.69
C LYS A 8 17.53 -8.90 -14.25
N THR A 9 16.34 -8.98 -13.69
CA THR A 9 16.08 -8.61 -12.29
C THR A 9 16.55 -9.71 -11.36
N GLY A 10 17.03 -9.34 -10.17
CA GLY A 10 17.36 -10.30 -9.13
C GLY A 10 16.11 -11.03 -8.62
N VAL A 11 16.25 -12.33 -8.35
CA VAL A 11 15.20 -13.14 -7.70
C VAL A 11 15.72 -13.54 -6.33
N SER A 12 14.98 -13.23 -5.27
CA SER A 12 15.33 -13.67 -3.93
C SER A 12 15.26 -15.21 -3.87
N PRO A 13 16.24 -15.89 -3.24
CA PRO A 13 16.24 -17.35 -3.14
C PRO A 13 15.12 -17.91 -2.26
N ARG A 14 14.43 -17.04 -1.48
CA ARG A 14 13.26 -17.38 -0.67
C ARG A 14 12.24 -16.24 -0.71
N PRO A 15 10.93 -16.51 -0.56
CA PRO A 15 9.92 -15.48 -0.36
C PRO A 15 10.31 -14.54 0.80
N LEU A 16 10.15 -13.22 0.59
CA LEU A 16 10.62 -12.20 1.53
C LEU A 16 9.94 -12.29 2.91
N MET A 17 8.73 -12.85 3.02
CA MET A 17 8.05 -13.11 4.30
C MET A 17 8.65 -14.27 5.11
N GLN A 18 9.53 -15.09 4.52
CA GLN A 18 10.11 -16.26 5.21
C GLN A 18 11.41 -15.94 5.96
N TRP A 19 11.84 -14.68 5.94
CA TRP A 19 13.01 -14.24 6.71
C TRP A 19 12.63 -13.99 8.17
N ASN A 20 13.49 -14.41 9.09
CA ASN A 20 13.26 -14.21 10.52
C ASN A 20 13.46 -12.73 10.88
N THR A 21 12.38 -12.02 11.21
CA THR A 21 12.41 -10.62 11.66
C THR A 21 12.35 -10.50 13.18
N GLY A 22 12.48 -11.60 13.92
CA GLY A 22 12.28 -11.64 15.37
C GLY A 22 10.80 -11.69 15.76
N LYS A 23 10.54 -11.78 17.08
CA LYS A 23 9.19 -11.76 17.64
C LYS A 23 8.81 -10.31 17.96
N LEU A 24 7.65 -9.88 17.48
CA LEU A 24 7.10 -8.56 17.77
C LEU A 24 6.78 -8.40 19.26
N SER A 25 6.98 -7.18 19.77
CA SER A 25 6.41 -6.76 21.05
C SER A 25 4.89 -6.57 20.96
N LYS A 26 4.20 -6.44 22.10
CA LYS A 26 2.74 -6.18 22.12
C LYS A 26 2.36 -4.86 21.42
N GLU A 27 3.23 -3.86 21.50
CA GLU A 27 3.02 -2.58 20.81
C GLU A 27 3.15 -2.76 19.30
N GLU A 28 4.15 -3.51 18.85
CA GLU A 28 4.35 -3.79 17.44
C GLU A 28 3.28 -4.73 16.85
N GLU A 29 2.77 -5.68 17.63
CA GLU A 29 1.59 -6.48 17.25
C GLU A 29 0.37 -5.58 17.00
N LYS A 30 0.19 -4.53 17.83
CA LYS A 30 -0.85 -3.53 17.63
C LYS A 30 -0.60 -2.68 16.39
N THR A 31 0.64 -2.22 16.18
CA THR A 31 1.04 -1.50 14.96
C THR A 31 0.73 -2.32 13.71
N LEU A 32 1.10 -3.61 13.71
CA LEU A 32 0.82 -4.54 12.63
C LEU A 32 -0.69 -4.69 12.39
N ALA A 33 -1.49 -4.84 13.45
CA ALA A 33 -2.92 -5.00 13.33
C ALA A 33 -3.58 -3.75 12.70
N MET A 34 -3.19 -2.55 13.15
CA MET A 34 -3.73 -1.30 12.63
C MET A 34 -3.30 -1.01 11.19
N ALA A 35 -2.04 -1.26 10.85
CA ALA A 35 -1.58 -1.16 9.47
C ALA A 35 -2.25 -2.20 8.56
N THR A 36 -2.53 -3.40 9.08
CA THR A 36 -3.31 -4.43 8.36
C THR A 36 -4.74 -3.96 8.10
N GLU A 37 -5.38 -3.29 9.06
CA GLU A 37 -6.74 -2.77 8.86
C GLU A 37 -6.78 -1.73 7.73
N GLU A 38 -5.84 -0.78 7.68
CA GLU A 38 -5.72 0.16 6.55
C GLU A 38 -5.44 -0.59 5.24
N LEU A 39 -4.32 -1.31 5.17
CA LEU A 39 -3.76 -1.82 3.91
C LEU A 39 -4.50 -3.05 3.38
N LYS A 40 -5.22 -3.80 4.24
CA LYS A 40 -6.04 -4.96 3.88
C LYS A 40 -7.52 -4.61 3.89
N ASP A 41 -8.07 -4.30 5.05
CA ASP A 41 -9.53 -4.26 5.23
C ASP A 41 -10.14 -3.04 4.53
N MET A 42 -9.52 -1.87 4.65
CA MET A 42 -9.94 -0.66 3.94
C MET A 42 -9.55 -0.72 2.46
N LEU A 43 -8.28 -0.97 2.13
CA LEU A 43 -7.78 -0.78 0.76
C LEU A 43 -7.97 -1.97 -0.17
N GLN A 44 -8.00 -3.20 0.33
CA GLN A 44 -8.24 -4.40 -0.49
C GLN A 44 -9.66 -4.93 -0.33
N TYR A 45 -10.25 -4.89 0.86
CA TYR A 45 -11.64 -5.33 1.09
C TYR A 45 -12.67 -4.20 0.99
N GLY A 46 -12.24 -2.94 0.88
CA GLY A 46 -13.12 -1.81 0.55
C GLY A 46 -13.86 -1.19 1.74
N HIS A 47 -13.54 -1.57 2.98
CA HIS A 47 -14.24 -1.14 4.19
C HIS A 47 -13.77 0.24 4.70
N LEU A 48 -14.03 1.29 3.93
CA LEU A 48 -13.60 2.67 4.25
C LEU A 48 -14.26 3.24 5.51
N GLU A 49 -15.38 2.68 5.96
CA GLU A 49 -16.03 3.05 7.22
C GLU A 49 -15.19 2.69 8.46
N LEU A 50 -14.20 1.80 8.34
CA LEU A 50 -13.27 1.50 9.43
C LEU A 50 -12.40 2.71 9.78
N ALA A 51 -12.10 3.57 8.80
CA ALA A 51 -11.32 4.78 9.01
C ALA A 51 -11.95 5.70 10.07
N ASP A 52 -13.29 5.72 10.20
CA ASP A 52 -13.97 6.54 11.21
C ASP A 52 -13.65 6.10 12.64
N LYS A 53 -13.20 4.86 12.83
CA LYS A 53 -12.88 4.27 14.13
C LYS A 53 -11.39 4.29 14.44
N THR A 54 -10.55 4.11 13.43
CA THR A 54 -9.13 3.78 13.65
C THR A 54 -8.16 4.73 12.96
N MET A 55 -8.63 5.64 12.11
CA MET A 55 -7.79 6.66 11.49
C MET A 55 -8.00 8.03 12.15
N ASP A 56 -6.88 8.71 12.41
CA ASP A 56 -6.88 10.04 13.00
C ASP A 56 -7.58 11.05 12.07
N PRO A 57 -8.48 11.93 12.58
CA PRO A 57 -9.12 12.94 11.74
C PRO A 57 -8.11 13.81 10.97
N GLY A 58 -6.98 14.12 11.61
CA GLY A 58 -5.84 14.83 11.02
C GLY A 58 -4.76 13.89 10.46
N TYR A 59 -5.15 12.76 9.87
CA TYR A 59 -4.26 11.85 9.16
C TYR A 59 -3.39 12.59 8.13
N ILE A 60 -2.10 12.28 8.15
CA ILE A 60 -1.08 12.92 7.30
C ILE A 60 -0.77 11.99 6.14
N GLN A 61 -0.90 12.52 4.92
CA GLN A 61 -0.69 11.75 3.70
C GLN A 61 0.47 12.31 2.90
N HIS A 62 1.45 11.48 2.54
CA HIS A 62 2.60 11.93 1.73
C HIS A 62 2.44 11.67 0.25
N ASN A 63 1.51 10.78 -0.16
CA ASN A 63 1.16 10.60 -1.57
C ASN A 63 0.59 11.93 -2.13
N PRO A 64 1.25 12.56 -3.11
CA PRO A 64 0.84 13.87 -3.62
C PRO A 64 -0.47 13.84 -4.42
N ASN A 65 -1.03 12.65 -4.68
CA ASN A 65 -2.28 12.47 -5.40
C ASN A 65 -3.49 12.27 -4.46
N VAL A 66 -3.26 12.11 -3.15
CA VAL A 66 -4.31 11.82 -2.16
C VAL A 66 -4.46 13.03 -1.22
N PRO A 67 -5.67 13.58 -1.02
CA PRO A 67 -5.88 14.70 -0.12
C PRO A 67 -5.55 14.36 1.35
N GLN A 68 -5.18 15.38 2.13
CA GLN A 68 -4.90 15.26 3.56
C GLN A 68 -6.15 14.90 4.39
N GLY A 69 -5.91 14.35 5.58
CA GLY A 69 -6.94 14.03 6.56
C GLY A 69 -7.76 12.79 6.22
N ARG A 70 -8.43 12.24 7.23
CA ARG A 70 -9.25 11.03 7.09
C ARG A 70 -10.32 11.15 6.01
N GLU A 71 -11.03 12.28 5.98
CA GLU A 71 -12.09 12.49 4.98
C GLU A 71 -11.52 12.61 3.57
N GLY A 72 -10.33 13.20 3.42
CA GLY A 72 -9.59 13.26 2.15
C GLY A 72 -9.20 11.87 1.65
N PHE A 73 -8.68 11.03 2.55
CA PHE A 73 -8.43 9.61 2.30
C PHE A 73 -9.71 8.89 1.84
N LYS A 74 -10.80 8.93 2.63
CA LYS A 74 -12.08 8.25 2.28
C LYS A 74 -12.63 8.72 0.93
N GLN A 75 -12.60 10.03 0.68
CA GLN A 75 -13.07 10.62 -0.58
C GLN A 75 -12.27 10.09 -1.77
N PHE A 76 -10.94 10.04 -1.66
CA PHE A 76 -10.11 9.52 -2.74
C PHE A 76 -10.29 8.01 -2.92
N MET A 77 -10.20 7.23 -1.84
CA MET A 77 -10.24 5.77 -1.90
C MET A 77 -11.58 5.23 -2.41
N SER A 78 -12.70 5.91 -2.14
CA SER A 78 -14.03 5.53 -2.65
C SER A 78 -14.19 5.65 -4.17
N ARG A 79 -13.29 6.41 -4.83
CA ARG A 79 -13.27 6.57 -6.29
C ARG A 79 -12.34 5.59 -6.98
N VAL A 80 -11.51 4.87 -6.23
CA VAL A 80 -10.56 3.91 -6.78
C VAL A 80 -11.32 2.66 -7.24
N PRO A 81 -11.23 2.27 -8.53
CA PRO A 81 -11.93 1.10 -9.04
C PRO A 81 -11.59 -0.17 -8.26
N GLY A 82 -12.60 -1.01 -8.02
CA GLY A 82 -12.44 -2.28 -7.31
C GLY A 82 -12.44 -2.20 -5.78
N ARG A 83 -12.55 -0.99 -5.19
CA ARG A 83 -12.70 -0.79 -3.73
C ARG A 83 -14.16 -0.70 -3.30
N THR A 84 -14.91 -1.76 -3.56
CA THR A 84 -16.27 -1.96 -3.03
C THR A 84 -16.21 -2.90 -1.83
N PRO A 85 -16.93 -2.61 -0.72
CA PRO A 85 -16.98 -3.50 0.44
C PRO A 85 -17.32 -4.95 0.06
N ARG A 86 -16.54 -5.90 0.56
CA ARG A 86 -16.75 -7.34 0.40
C ARG A 86 -16.34 -8.06 1.68
N GLU A 87 -16.88 -9.25 1.92
CA GLU A 87 -16.57 -10.05 3.11
C GLU A 87 -15.07 -10.10 3.41
N ILE A 88 -14.67 -9.57 4.58
CA ILE A 88 -13.30 -9.58 5.06
C ILE A 88 -12.89 -11.02 5.35
N LYS A 89 -11.75 -11.44 4.79
CA LYS A 89 -11.15 -12.74 5.09
C LYS A 89 -9.86 -12.59 5.89
N THR A 90 -9.44 -13.67 6.52
CA THR A 90 -8.14 -13.73 7.21
C THR A 90 -7.01 -13.49 6.23
N GLU A 91 -7.10 -14.08 5.04
CA GLU A 91 -6.11 -13.95 3.97
C GLU A 91 -6.09 -12.55 3.36
N TRP A 92 -4.94 -12.17 2.82
CA TRP A 92 -4.84 -11.00 1.96
C TRP A 92 -5.32 -11.34 0.56
N VAL A 93 -5.91 -10.36 -0.14
CA VAL A 93 -6.19 -10.52 -1.58
C VAL A 93 -4.89 -10.39 -2.38
N ASN A 94 -4.04 -9.46 -1.96
CA ASN A 94 -2.64 -9.42 -2.35
C ASN A 94 -1.78 -9.26 -1.09
N ALA A 95 -1.11 -10.33 -0.69
CA ALA A 95 -0.26 -10.34 0.49
C ALA A 95 1.01 -9.51 0.27
N PRO A 96 1.50 -8.78 1.30
CA PRO A 96 2.82 -8.16 1.22
C PRO A 96 3.89 -9.24 1.03
N VAL A 97 4.89 -8.95 0.21
CA VAL A 97 6.08 -9.81 0.09
C VAL A 97 7.01 -9.61 1.27
N LEU A 98 7.06 -8.41 1.86
CA LEU A 98 7.87 -8.10 3.04
C LEU A 98 7.04 -7.25 4.00
N THR A 99 7.09 -7.60 5.28
CA THR A 99 6.51 -6.81 6.37
C THR A 99 7.59 -6.60 7.43
N LEU A 100 7.87 -5.35 7.76
CA LEU A 100 8.78 -4.97 8.84
C LEU A 100 8.04 -4.04 9.78
N ILE A 101 8.13 -4.32 11.08
CA ILE A 101 7.53 -3.48 12.13
C ILE A 101 8.65 -3.02 13.06
N ASN A 102 8.62 -1.75 13.43
CA ASN A 102 9.54 -1.18 14.42
C ASN A 102 8.80 -0.10 15.23
N GLY A 103 8.44 -0.44 16.46
CA GLY A 103 7.62 0.42 17.32
C GLY A 103 6.32 0.84 16.64
N PRO A 104 6.06 2.16 16.44
CA PRO A 104 4.82 2.65 15.84
C PRO A 104 4.78 2.58 14.31
N TYR A 105 5.86 2.14 13.64
CA TYR A 105 5.96 2.10 12.19
C TYR A 105 5.74 0.69 11.64
N SER A 106 4.89 0.58 10.62
CA SER A 106 4.77 -0.57 9.74
C SER A 106 5.31 -0.21 8.37
N PHE A 107 6.21 -1.04 7.84
CA PHE A 107 6.61 -1.04 6.45
C PHE A 107 6.09 -2.32 5.81
N MET A 108 5.34 -2.20 4.72
CA MET A 108 4.89 -3.33 3.93
C MET A 108 5.21 -3.10 2.46
N MET A 109 5.69 -4.14 1.78
CA MET A 109 6.05 -4.09 0.37
C MET A 109 5.22 -5.12 -0.39
N TRP A 110 4.77 -4.78 -1.59
CA TRP A 110 4.05 -5.69 -2.47
C TRP A 110 4.72 -5.83 -3.83
N GLU A 111 4.69 -7.04 -4.35
CA GLU A 111 4.96 -7.28 -5.76
C GLU A 111 3.82 -6.71 -6.63
N ARG A 112 4.20 -6.12 -7.74
CA ARG A 112 3.33 -5.57 -8.79
C ARG A 112 3.84 -6.02 -10.14
N THR A 113 2.93 -6.09 -11.10
CA THR A 113 3.24 -6.36 -12.50
C THR A 113 2.87 -5.14 -13.33
N ALA A 114 3.74 -4.76 -14.27
CA ALA A 114 3.49 -3.67 -15.20
C ALA A 114 3.83 -4.11 -16.63
N LYS A 115 3.22 -3.43 -17.61
CA LYS A 115 3.58 -3.58 -19.02
C LYS A 115 4.95 -3.00 -19.29
N ASP A 116 5.75 -3.72 -20.05
CA ASP A 116 7.04 -3.24 -20.53
C ASP A 116 6.81 -2.08 -21.53
N PRO A 117 7.41 -0.90 -21.31
CA PRO A 117 7.23 0.24 -22.22
C PRO A 117 7.82 -0.01 -23.62
N ASP A 118 8.76 -0.95 -23.77
CA ASP A 118 9.42 -1.24 -25.04
C ASP A 118 8.71 -2.35 -25.83
N ASP A 119 7.89 -3.19 -25.17
CA ASP A 119 7.13 -4.27 -25.81
C ASP A 119 5.79 -4.51 -25.09
N PRO A 120 4.64 -4.18 -25.71
CA PRO A 120 3.32 -4.31 -25.08
C PRO A 120 2.93 -5.77 -24.77
N ASN A 121 3.59 -6.74 -25.40
CA ASN A 121 3.37 -8.17 -25.13
C ASN A 121 4.18 -8.69 -23.94
N ARG A 122 5.10 -7.89 -23.39
CA ARG A 122 5.90 -8.23 -22.21
C ARG A 122 5.39 -7.54 -20.96
N GLU A 123 5.66 -8.20 -19.84
CA GLU A 123 5.42 -7.69 -18.50
C GLU A 123 6.67 -7.84 -17.66
N TYR A 124 6.83 -6.96 -16.68
CA TYR A 124 7.88 -7.05 -15.68
C TYR A 124 7.31 -6.88 -14.29
N LYS A 125 8.02 -7.45 -13.30
CA LYS A 125 7.69 -7.33 -11.90
C LYS A 125 8.48 -6.18 -11.27
N TRP A 126 7.83 -5.46 -10.37
CA TRP A 126 8.43 -4.42 -9.54
C TRP A 126 7.76 -4.42 -8.17
N ASN A 127 8.24 -3.58 -7.25
CA ASN A 127 7.68 -3.50 -5.90
C ASN A 127 7.28 -2.07 -5.55
N HIS A 128 6.09 -1.95 -4.98
CA HIS A 128 5.58 -0.75 -4.31
C HIS A 128 5.67 -0.99 -2.80
N PHE A 129 5.79 0.07 -2.00
CA PHE A 129 5.75 -0.04 -0.55
C PHE A 129 4.89 1.04 0.09
N ASP A 130 4.26 0.66 1.20
CA ASP A 130 3.53 1.55 2.07
C ASP A 130 4.21 1.55 3.44
N VAL A 131 4.33 2.74 4.03
CA VAL A 131 4.72 2.92 5.43
C VAL A 131 3.56 3.55 6.17
N VAL A 132 3.13 2.93 7.26
CA VAL A 132 2.06 3.44 8.13
C VAL A 132 2.62 3.69 9.52
N ARG A 133 2.32 4.86 10.09
CA ARG A 133 2.67 5.19 11.47
C ARG A 133 1.42 5.30 12.33
N ILE A 134 1.49 4.69 13.51
CA ILE A 134 0.47 4.76 14.55
C ILE A 134 0.84 5.80 15.60
N GLU A 135 -0.12 6.59 16.04
CA GLU A 135 0.03 7.56 17.12
C GLU A 135 -1.26 7.64 17.91
N ASN A 136 -1.19 7.72 19.24
CA ASN A 136 -2.38 7.81 20.10
C ASN A 136 -3.43 6.73 19.83
N ASN A 137 -2.99 5.52 19.45
CA ASN A 137 -3.83 4.40 19.05
C ASN A 137 -4.69 4.63 17.80
N LEU A 138 -4.25 5.52 16.91
CA LEU A 138 -4.87 5.81 15.62
C LEU A 138 -3.83 5.71 14.50
N ILE A 139 -4.28 5.30 13.31
CA ILE A 139 -3.52 5.40 12.07
C ILE A 139 -3.34 6.89 11.79
N LYS A 140 -2.10 7.36 11.88
CA LYS A 140 -1.79 8.79 11.89
C LYS A 140 -1.18 9.28 10.60
N GLU A 141 -0.31 8.49 9.98
CA GLU A 141 0.49 8.98 8.85
C GLU A 141 0.87 7.85 7.91
N HIS A 142 0.92 8.17 6.62
CA HIS A 142 1.17 7.23 5.55
C HIS A 142 2.16 7.79 4.52
N TRP A 143 3.12 6.96 4.11
CA TRP A 143 4.02 7.22 2.99
C TRP A 143 3.95 6.09 1.97
N ASP A 144 4.11 6.46 0.70
CA ASP A 144 4.35 5.54 -0.40
C ASP A 144 5.38 6.15 -1.37
N GLU A 145 5.73 5.44 -2.45
CA GLU A 145 6.66 5.97 -3.46
C GLU A 145 6.00 6.80 -4.57
N ALA A 146 4.72 7.19 -4.39
CA ALA A 146 3.97 7.86 -5.43
C ALA A 146 4.57 9.24 -5.78
N ARG A 147 4.51 9.54 -7.08
CA ARG A 147 4.78 10.88 -7.62
C ARG A 147 3.48 11.43 -8.18
N ILE A 148 3.44 12.74 -8.42
CA ILE A 148 2.30 13.36 -9.11
C ILE A 148 2.06 12.61 -10.42
N ASN A 149 0.83 12.13 -10.59
CA ASN A 149 0.45 11.39 -11.80
C ASN A 149 0.66 12.26 -13.05
N PRO A 150 1.11 11.69 -14.17
CA PRO A 150 1.19 12.42 -15.42
C PRO A 150 -0.20 12.94 -15.82
N ALA A 151 -0.24 14.06 -16.55
CA ALA A 151 -1.49 14.58 -17.08
C ALA A 151 -2.20 13.50 -17.89
N ALA A 152 -3.53 13.42 -17.78
CA ALA A 152 -4.32 12.54 -18.62
C ALA A 152 -4.00 12.86 -20.10
N PRO A 153 -3.89 11.85 -20.99
CA PRO A 153 -3.74 12.10 -22.41
C PRO A 153 -4.85 13.05 -22.85
N ALA A 154 -4.50 14.09 -23.61
CA ALA A 154 -5.50 14.99 -24.17
C ALA A 154 -6.52 14.14 -24.93
N ALA A 155 -7.81 14.26 -24.57
CA ALA A 155 -8.87 13.63 -25.34
C ALA A 155 -8.72 14.11 -26.79
N GLY A 156 -8.43 13.18 -27.70
CA GLY A 156 -8.19 13.49 -29.11
C GLY A 156 -9.33 14.36 -29.65
N ARG A 157 -8.97 15.52 -30.20
CA ARG A 157 -9.82 16.30 -31.08
C ARG A 157 -9.67 15.79 -32.50
#